data_AF-A0A944LC15-F1
#
_entry.id   AF-A0A944LC15-F1
#
_cell.length_a   1.000
_cell.length_b   1.000
_cell.length_c   1.000
_cell.angle_alpha   90.00
_cell.angle_beta   90.00
_cell.angle_gamma   90.00
#
_symmetry.space_group_name_H-M   'P 1'
#
loop_
_entity.id
_entity.type
_entity.pdbx_description
1 polymer ?
#
loop_
_entity_poly.entity_id
_entity_poly.type
_entity_poly.pdbx_seq_one_letter_code
_entity_poly.pdbx_strand_id
1 'polypeptide(L)'
;MAFTLRPGTVDDAETMVRMHIMSWRESYAHLLPEEFFAEREANIGAQIERQRTSNLGSAVPLLAHDDDGCLVGIAAAGPGRDEDSPHLLELYMLYTLRRVHGAGVGQALVDALLSGEAAYLWVLEGNPRAQAFYRRNGFEPDGKRQLLPPRWYELPEIRMVRPAVGR
;
A
#
# COMPACT_ATOMS: atom_id res chain seq x y z
N MET A 1 -10.60 8.63 16.85
CA MET A 1 -9.81 9.40 15.88
C MET A 1 -10.67 9.53 14.65
N ALA A 2 -10.93 10.76 14.19
CA ALA A 2 -11.58 10.98 12.92
C ALA A 2 -10.50 11.12 11.82
N PHE A 3 -10.94 10.94 10.58
CA PHE A 3 -10.09 11.05 9.40
C PHE A 3 -10.97 11.32 8.18
N THR A 4 -10.35 11.83 7.11
CA THR A 4 -10.99 12.06 5.82
C THR A 4 -10.24 11.36 4.72
N LEU A 5 -10.96 10.92 3.68
CA LEU A 5 -10.39 10.32 2.48
C LEU A 5 -10.55 11.29 1.30
N ARG A 6 -9.48 11.48 0.53
CA ARG A 6 -9.53 12.23 -0.73
C ARG A 6 -8.56 11.66 -1.76
N PRO A 7 -8.82 11.81 -3.07
CA PRO A 7 -7.82 11.52 -4.09
C PRO A 7 -6.55 12.38 -3.88
N GLY A 8 -5.40 11.79 -4.18
CA GLY A 8 -4.12 12.49 -4.20
C GLY A 8 -3.94 13.33 -5.46
N THR A 9 -3.14 14.38 -5.34
CA THR A 9 -2.74 15.24 -6.45
C THR A 9 -1.22 15.25 -6.61
N VAL A 10 -0.73 15.89 -7.68
CA VAL A 10 0.71 16.08 -7.88
C VAL A 10 1.37 16.90 -6.76
N ASP A 11 0.60 17.76 -6.09
CA ASP A 11 1.07 18.60 -4.98
C ASP A 11 1.32 17.78 -3.71
N ASP A 12 0.69 16.60 -3.58
CA ASP A 12 0.88 15.69 -2.44
C ASP A 12 2.19 14.88 -2.51
N ALA A 13 2.94 15.00 -3.61
CA ALA A 13 4.11 14.15 -3.87
C ALA A 13 5.12 14.11 -2.72
N GLU A 14 5.42 15.25 -2.11
CA GLU A 14 6.34 15.31 -0.98
C GLU A 14 5.80 14.56 0.25
N THR A 15 4.57 14.88 0.64
CA THR A 15 3.92 14.27 1.80
C THR A 15 3.76 12.76 1.61
N MET A 16 3.41 12.31 0.41
CA MET A 16 3.28 10.90 0.07
C MET A 16 4.62 10.15 0.19
N VAL A 17 5.69 10.68 -0.38
CA VAL A 17 7.02 10.05 -0.32
C VAL A 17 7.50 9.93 1.13
N ARG A 18 7.37 11.01 1.91
CA ARG A 18 7.75 11.00 3.33
C ARG A 18 6.94 9.99 4.14
N MET A 19 5.63 9.98 3.95
CA MET A 19 4.74 9.04 4.63
C MET A 19 5.06 7.58 4.27
N HIS A 20 5.33 7.28 2.98
CA HIS A 20 5.71 5.94 2.55
C HIS A 20 6.98 5.45 3.23
N ILE A 21 8.06 6.24 3.19
CA ILE A 21 9.33 5.88 3.81
C ILE A 21 9.12 5.60 5.30
N MET A 22 8.35 6.45 5.98
CA MET A 22 8.01 6.26 7.39
C MET A 22 7.23 4.95 7.62
N SER A 23 6.20 4.68 6.82
CA SER A 23 5.39 3.47 6.93
C SER A 23 6.19 2.18 6.66
N TRP A 24 7.15 2.24 5.73
CA TRP A 24 8.06 1.13 5.44
C TRP A 24 8.98 0.87 6.62
N ARG A 25 9.55 1.93 7.19
CA ARG A 25 10.40 1.82 8.38
C ARG A 25 9.63 1.22 9.56
N GLU A 26 8.40 1.67 9.79
CA GLU A 26 7.55 1.11 10.84
C GLU A 26 7.09 -0.32 10.57
N SER A 27 6.96 -0.74 9.30
CA SER A 27 6.44 -2.07 8.96
C SER A 27 7.52 -3.11 8.70
N TYR A 28 8.72 -2.70 8.29
CA TYR A 28 9.75 -3.58 7.72
C TYR A 28 11.13 -3.45 8.36
N ALA A 29 11.31 -2.63 9.40
CA ALA A 29 12.60 -2.52 10.09
C ALA A 29 13.13 -3.85 10.68
N HIS A 30 12.27 -4.86 10.86
CA HIS A 30 12.68 -6.20 11.27
C HIS A 30 13.06 -7.13 10.09
N LEU A 31 12.81 -6.71 8.84
CA LEU A 31 13.08 -7.48 7.62
C LEU A 31 14.21 -6.86 6.78
N LEU A 32 14.39 -5.55 6.89
CA LEU A 32 15.27 -4.76 6.04
C LEU A 32 16.32 -4.06 6.90
N PRO A 33 17.57 -3.98 6.41
CA PRO A 33 18.65 -3.36 7.16
C PRO A 33 18.50 -1.82 7.16
N GLU A 34 19.17 -1.15 8.09
CA GLU A 34 19.07 0.31 8.25
C GLU A 34 19.48 1.07 6.99
N GLU A 35 20.46 0.55 6.26
CA GLU A 35 20.98 1.12 5.01
C GLU A 35 19.90 1.25 3.93
N PHE A 36 18.93 0.33 3.91
CA PHE A 36 17.79 0.39 2.98
C PHE A 36 16.96 1.66 3.17
N PHE A 37 16.73 2.05 4.44
CA PHE A 37 15.96 3.25 4.79
C PHE A 37 16.81 4.49 4.61
N ALA A 38 18.06 4.46 5.07
CA ALA A 38 18.99 5.58 4.94
C ALA A 38 19.21 5.98 3.47
N GLU A 39 19.35 5.02 2.55
CA GLU A 39 19.46 5.29 1.11
C GLU A 39 18.22 6.03 0.57
N ARG A 40 17.02 5.64 1.01
CA ARG A 40 15.77 6.29 0.59
C ARG A 40 15.63 7.68 1.20
N GLU A 41 16.03 7.87 2.44
CA GLU A 41 16.04 9.20 3.07
C GLU A 41 17.04 10.14 2.37
N ALA A 42 18.25 9.65 2.07
CA ALA A 42 19.27 10.41 1.34
C ALA A 42 18.80 10.82 -0.07
N ASN A 43 18.03 9.97 -0.75
CA ASN A 43 17.51 10.22 -2.09
C ASN A 43 16.09 10.78 -2.12
N ILE A 44 15.61 11.41 -1.05
CA ILE A 44 14.21 11.83 -0.93
C ILE A 44 13.80 12.84 -2.00
N GLY A 45 14.66 13.83 -2.30
CA GLY A 45 14.35 14.85 -3.33
C GLY A 45 14.10 14.26 -4.71
N ALA A 46 14.92 13.28 -5.11
CA ALA A 46 14.75 12.58 -6.38
C ALA A 46 13.48 11.70 -6.40
N GLN A 47 13.07 11.15 -5.25
CA GLN A 47 11.80 10.42 -5.13
C GLN A 47 10.60 11.34 -5.24
N ILE A 48 10.65 12.53 -4.63
CA ILE A 48 9.59 13.54 -4.72
C ILE A 48 9.43 13.97 -6.18
N GLU A 49 10.53 14.26 -6.88
CA GLU A 49 10.47 14.68 -8.28
C GLU A 49 9.92 13.59 -9.19
N ARG A 50 10.34 12.34 -9.00
CA ARG A 50 9.75 11.19 -9.70
C ARG A 50 8.26 11.04 -9.40
N GLN A 51 7.84 11.27 -8.16
CA GLN A 51 6.42 11.22 -7.79
C GLN A 51 5.62 12.33 -8.45
N ARG A 52 6.15 13.57 -8.50
CA ARG A 52 5.51 14.72 -9.18
C ARG A 52 5.34 14.50 -10.67
N THR A 53 6.37 13.94 -11.32
CA THR A 53 6.41 13.72 -12.76
C THR A 53 5.78 12.38 -13.17
N SER A 54 5.42 11.53 -12.21
CA SER A 54 4.69 10.31 -12.48
C SER A 54 3.31 10.65 -13.03
N ASN A 55 2.98 10.12 -14.19
CA ASN A 55 1.61 10.18 -14.67
C ASN A 55 0.77 9.28 -13.74
N LEU A 56 -0.12 9.87 -12.95
CA LEU A 56 -0.99 9.12 -12.03
C LEU A 56 -1.86 8.08 -12.78
N GLY A 57 -1.98 8.21 -14.11
CA GLY A 57 -2.59 7.22 -14.98
C GLY A 57 -4.02 6.89 -14.55
N SER A 58 -4.39 5.62 -14.61
CA SER A 58 -5.71 5.10 -14.21
C SER A 58 -5.83 4.80 -12.71
N ALA A 59 -4.80 5.03 -11.89
CA ALA A 59 -4.78 4.64 -10.49
C ALA A 59 -4.30 5.79 -9.59
N VAL A 60 -5.13 6.83 -9.51
CA VAL A 60 -4.93 7.93 -8.57
C VAL A 60 -4.99 7.37 -7.14
N PRO A 61 -3.96 7.57 -6.31
CA PRO A 61 -3.96 7.07 -4.95
C PRO A 61 -5.03 7.78 -4.10
N LEU A 62 -5.66 7.03 -3.21
CA LEU A 62 -6.55 7.55 -2.18
C LEU A 62 -5.73 7.84 -0.92
N LEU A 63 -5.88 9.05 -0.39
CA LEU A 63 -5.12 9.57 0.74
C LEU A 63 -6.04 9.71 1.96
N ALA A 64 -5.58 9.22 3.11
CA ALA A 64 -6.25 9.39 4.40
C ALA A 64 -5.54 10.44 5.24
N HIS A 65 -6.27 11.49 5.65
CA HIS A 65 -5.76 12.55 6.52
C HIS A 65 -6.43 12.47 7.89
N ASP A 66 -5.65 12.64 8.96
CA ASP A 66 -6.19 12.74 10.32
C ASP A 66 -6.81 14.11 10.60
N ASP A 67 -7.34 14.29 11.81
CA ASP A 67 -8.03 15.51 12.25
C ASP A 67 -7.12 16.75 12.25
N ASP A 68 -5.80 16.55 12.33
CA ASP A 68 -4.78 17.61 12.25
C ASP A 68 -4.36 17.90 10.79
N GLY A 69 -4.98 17.24 9.81
CA GLY A 69 -4.64 17.36 8.41
C GLY A 69 -3.36 16.64 8.00
N CYS A 70 -2.79 15.77 8.85
CA CYS A 70 -1.60 15.00 8.53
C CYS A 70 -1.97 13.78 7.69
N LEU A 71 -1.18 13.49 6.65
CA LEU A 71 -1.32 12.28 5.85
C LEU A 71 -0.93 11.04 6.68
N VAL A 72 -1.88 10.13 6.88
CA VAL A 72 -1.73 8.94 7.73
C VAL A 72 -1.97 7.61 7.03
N GLY A 73 -2.53 7.65 5.82
CA GLY A 73 -2.76 6.46 5.00
C GLY A 73 -2.71 6.78 3.52
N ILE A 74 -2.23 5.82 2.72
CA ILE A 74 -2.19 5.88 1.26
C ILE A 74 -2.57 4.50 0.75
N ALA A 75 -3.46 4.45 -0.23
CA ALA A 75 -3.75 3.22 -0.96
C ALA A 75 -4.01 3.49 -2.43
N ALA A 76 -3.75 2.52 -3.29
CA ALA A 76 -4.07 2.61 -4.70
C ALA A 76 -4.51 1.24 -5.22
N ALA A 77 -5.51 1.24 -6.08
CA ALA A 77 -6.01 0.06 -6.78
C ALA A 77 -6.25 0.40 -8.25
N GLY A 78 -6.22 -0.61 -9.12
CA GLY A 78 -6.44 -0.44 -10.55
C GLY A 78 -6.48 -1.76 -11.31
N PRO A 79 -6.44 -1.72 -12.66
CA PRO A 79 -6.45 -2.91 -13.49
C PRO A 79 -5.36 -3.91 -13.10
N GLY A 80 -5.69 -5.21 -13.10
CA GLY A 80 -4.72 -6.28 -12.86
C GLY A 80 -3.50 -6.18 -13.78
N ARG A 81 -2.31 -6.24 -13.19
CA ARG A 81 -1.01 -6.10 -13.88
C ARG A 81 -0.33 -7.43 -14.19
N ASP A 82 -0.79 -8.52 -13.58
CA ASP A 82 -0.21 -9.86 -13.79
C ASP A 82 -0.78 -10.48 -15.07
N GLU A 83 0.04 -11.16 -15.87
CA GLU A 83 -0.45 -11.89 -17.05
C GLU A 83 -1.48 -12.97 -16.68
N ASP A 84 -1.33 -13.57 -15.50
CA ASP A 84 -2.23 -14.54 -14.90
C ASP A 84 -3.11 -13.93 -13.79
N SER A 85 -3.47 -12.65 -13.95
CA SER A 85 -4.33 -11.92 -13.01
C SER A 85 -5.60 -12.73 -12.68
N PRO A 86 -5.82 -13.10 -11.40
CA PRO A 86 -7.00 -13.88 -11.02
C PRO A 86 -8.29 -13.04 -11.04
N HIS A 87 -8.16 -11.71 -10.95
CA HIS A 87 -9.25 -10.74 -11.00
C HIS A 87 -8.84 -9.50 -11.80
N LEU A 88 -9.82 -8.74 -12.28
CA LEU A 88 -9.58 -7.50 -13.04
C LEU A 88 -9.04 -6.36 -12.18
N LEU A 89 -9.22 -6.43 -10.86
CA LEU A 89 -8.84 -5.39 -9.91
C LEU A 89 -7.69 -5.86 -9.02
N GLU A 90 -6.63 -5.07 -8.96
CA GLU A 90 -5.50 -5.27 -8.05
C GLU A 90 -5.43 -4.11 -7.05
N LEU A 91 -5.26 -4.44 -5.76
CA LEU A 91 -4.84 -3.47 -4.76
C LEU A 91 -3.31 -3.37 -4.80
N TYR A 92 -2.80 -2.38 -5.53
CA TYR A 92 -1.37 -2.18 -5.75
C TYR A 92 -0.59 -1.93 -4.47
N MET A 93 -1.22 -1.23 -3.51
CA MET A 93 -0.57 -0.81 -2.29
C MET A 93 -1.57 -0.33 -1.25
N LEU A 94 -1.23 -0.55 0.01
CA LEU A 94 -1.92 -0.02 1.18
C LEU A 94 -0.89 0.19 2.30
N TYR A 95 -0.69 1.44 2.68
CA TYR A 95 0.20 1.83 3.76
C TYR A 95 -0.54 2.75 4.73
N THR A 96 -0.30 2.55 6.01
CA THR A 96 -0.81 3.40 7.10
C THR A 96 0.28 3.56 8.14
N LEU A 97 0.34 4.73 8.79
CA LEU A 97 1.26 4.95 9.88
C LEU A 97 0.84 4.14 11.12
N ARG A 98 1.81 3.69 11.91
CA ARG A 98 1.60 2.82 13.07
C ARG A 98 0.62 3.42 14.07
N ARG A 99 0.66 4.74 14.26
CA ARG A 99 -0.23 5.46 15.19
C ARG A 99 -1.72 5.36 14.86
N VAL A 100 -2.07 5.01 13.61
CA VAL A 100 -3.47 4.88 13.17
C VAL A 100 -3.92 3.43 12.99
N HIS A 101 -3.07 2.46 13.36
CA HIS A 101 -3.46 1.06 13.35
C HIS A 101 -4.62 0.80 14.32
N GLY A 102 -5.64 0.07 13.86
CA GLY A 102 -6.84 -0.21 14.65
C GLY A 102 -7.86 0.94 14.69
N ALA A 103 -7.56 2.11 14.12
CA ALA A 103 -8.47 3.25 14.06
C ALA A 103 -9.46 3.19 12.87
N GLY A 104 -9.44 2.13 12.07
CA GLY A 104 -10.32 1.95 10.90
C GLY A 104 -9.81 2.55 9.58
N VAL A 105 -8.70 3.29 9.58
CA VAL A 105 -8.14 3.94 8.38
C VAL A 105 -7.89 2.95 7.23
N GLY A 106 -7.19 1.84 7.51
CA GLY A 106 -6.91 0.83 6.50
C GLY A 106 -8.18 0.17 5.95
N GLN A 107 -9.19 -0.03 6.80
CA GLN A 107 -10.47 -0.61 6.39
C GLN A 107 -11.21 0.35 5.44
N ALA A 108 -11.30 1.63 5.80
CA ALA A 108 -11.96 2.63 4.98
C ALA A 108 -11.29 2.82 3.61
N LEU A 109 -9.96 2.72 3.54
CA LEU A 109 -9.22 2.74 2.27
C LEU A 109 -9.57 1.53 1.38
N VAL A 110 -9.61 0.32 1.95
CA VAL A 110 -9.99 -0.91 1.22
C VAL A 110 -11.44 -0.85 0.75
N ASP A 111 -12.36 -0.42 1.60
CA ASP A 111 -13.78 -0.33 1.29
C ASP A 111 -14.01 0.66 0.16
N ALA A 112 -13.38 1.85 0.22
CA ALA A 112 -13.51 2.88 -0.80
C ALA A 112 -12.93 2.44 -2.15
N LEU A 113 -11.73 1.83 -2.15
CA LEU A 113 -11.05 1.46 -3.40
C LEU A 113 -11.65 0.24 -4.08
N LEU A 114 -12.07 -0.75 -3.29
CA LEU A 114 -12.49 -2.02 -3.85
C LEU A 114 -14.01 -2.16 -3.92
N SER A 115 -14.79 -1.40 -3.13
CA SER A 115 -16.26 -1.31 -3.26
C SER A 115 -17.02 -2.65 -3.30
N GLY A 116 -16.47 -3.70 -2.67
CA GLY A 116 -17.01 -5.07 -2.68
C GLY A 116 -16.60 -5.93 -3.88
N GLU A 117 -15.84 -5.40 -4.84
CA GLU A 117 -15.36 -6.15 -6.00
C GLU A 117 -14.36 -7.25 -5.63
N ALA A 118 -14.32 -8.28 -6.48
CA ALA A 118 -13.28 -9.30 -6.46
C ALA A 118 -11.93 -8.66 -6.79
N ALA A 119 -10.90 -8.99 -6.03
CA ALA A 119 -9.61 -8.32 -6.14
C ALA A 119 -8.45 -9.23 -5.72
N TYR A 120 -7.23 -8.85 -6.09
CA TYR A 120 -6.02 -9.48 -5.60
C TYR A 120 -4.97 -8.47 -5.17
N LEU A 121 -3.94 -8.94 -4.47
CA LEU A 121 -2.79 -8.15 -4.03
C LEU A 121 -1.57 -9.02 -3.81
N TRP A 122 -0.40 -8.38 -3.76
CA TRP A 122 0.85 -8.96 -3.30
C TRP A 122 1.20 -8.44 -1.90
N VAL A 123 1.68 -9.31 -1.03
CA VAL A 123 2.10 -8.95 0.33
C VAL A 123 3.36 -9.71 0.74
N LEU A 124 4.28 -9.01 1.42
CA LEU A 124 5.46 -9.62 2.02
C LEU A 124 5.10 -10.80 2.93
N GLU A 125 5.77 -11.94 2.70
CA GLU A 125 5.62 -13.16 3.48
C GLU A 125 6.02 -12.90 4.96
N GLY A 126 6.98 -12.00 5.19
CA GLY A 126 7.42 -11.53 6.51
C GLY A 126 6.53 -10.48 7.19
N ASN A 127 5.34 -10.18 6.66
CA ASN A 127 4.41 -9.19 7.20
C ASN A 127 3.10 -9.83 7.74
N PRO A 128 3.14 -10.55 8.88
CA PRO A 128 1.98 -11.26 9.41
C PRO A 128 0.83 -10.33 9.78
N ARG A 129 1.11 -9.07 10.15
CA ARG A 129 0.09 -8.05 10.46
C ARG A 129 -0.74 -7.72 9.22
N ALA A 130 -0.09 -7.45 8.08
CA ALA A 130 -0.79 -7.16 6.84
C ALA A 130 -1.56 -8.38 6.34
N GLN A 131 -0.96 -9.58 6.38
CA GLN A 131 -1.66 -10.81 6.00
C GLN A 131 -2.91 -11.04 6.86
N ALA A 132 -2.85 -10.83 8.19
CA ALA A 132 -4.01 -10.93 9.06
C ALA A 132 -5.08 -9.87 8.73
N PHE A 133 -4.68 -8.65 8.38
CA PHE A 133 -5.60 -7.61 7.92
C PHE A 133 -6.30 -8.01 6.62
N TYR A 134 -5.57 -8.57 5.65
CA TYR A 134 -6.13 -9.02 4.38
C TYR A 134 -7.06 -10.23 4.52
N ARG A 135 -6.71 -11.22 5.37
CA ARG A 135 -7.62 -12.35 5.68
C ARG A 135 -8.95 -11.88 6.25
N ARG A 136 -8.94 -10.91 7.17
CA ARG A 136 -10.20 -10.30 7.68
C ARG A 136 -11.02 -9.58 6.61
N ASN A 137 -10.38 -9.18 5.50
CA ASN A 137 -11.01 -8.57 4.33
C ASN A 137 -11.35 -9.59 3.22
N GLY A 138 -11.36 -10.89 3.55
CA GLY A 138 -11.75 -11.97 2.65
C GLY A 138 -10.67 -12.41 1.66
N PHE A 139 -9.43 -11.92 1.81
CA PHE A 139 -8.31 -12.37 0.99
C PHE A 139 -7.69 -13.65 1.52
N GLU A 140 -7.43 -14.61 0.65
CA GLU A 140 -6.71 -15.84 0.96
C GLU A 140 -5.53 -16.05 0.00
N PRO A 141 -4.42 -16.71 0.42
CA PRO A 141 -3.33 -17.04 -0.48
C PRO A 141 -3.79 -17.94 -1.63
N ASP A 142 -3.39 -17.62 -2.87
CA ASP A 142 -3.73 -18.43 -4.06
C ASP A 142 -2.63 -19.44 -4.44
N GLY A 143 -1.55 -19.48 -3.65
CA GLY A 143 -0.38 -20.33 -3.87
C GLY A 143 0.72 -19.70 -4.73
N LYS A 144 0.53 -18.49 -5.28
CA LYS A 144 1.59 -17.77 -5.99
C LYS A 144 2.53 -17.07 -5.02
N ARG A 145 3.81 -17.11 -5.39
CA ARG A 145 4.92 -16.53 -4.63
C ARG A 145 5.95 -15.99 -5.60
N GLN A 146 6.53 -14.84 -5.27
CA GLN A 146 7.64 -14.27 -6.03
C GLN A 146 8.64 -13.61 -5.09
N LEU A 147 9.82 -13.27 -5.62
CA LEU A 147 10.82 -12.49 -4.90
C LEU A 147 10.77 -11.05 -5.40
N LEU A 148 10.87 -10.11 -4.48
CA LEU A 148 11.12 -8.72 -4.84
C LEU A 148 12.48 -8.56 -5.53
N PRO A 149 12.74 -7.46 -6.26
CA PRO A 149 14.04 -7.23 -6.88
C PRO A 149 15.19 -7.12 -5.85
N PRO A 150 16.47 -7.25 -6.27
CA PRO A 150 17.62 -7.21 -5.35
C PRO A 150 17.70 -5.99 -4.43
N ARG A 151 17.22 -4.82 -4.89
CA ARG A 151 17.12 -3.58 -4.08
C ARG A 151 16.15 -3.67 -2.89
N TRP A 152 15.40 -4.76 -2.81
CA TRP A 152 14.50 -5.14 -1.74
C TRP A 152 14.93 -6.46 -1.09
N TYR A 153 16.23 -6.80 -1.20
CA TYR A 153 16.84 -7.97 -0.58
C TYR A 153 16.17 -9.29 -0.94
N GLU A 154 15.57 -9.35 -2.14
CA GLU A 154 14.87 -10.53 -2.65
C GLU A 154 13.84 -11.07 -1.65
N LEU A 155 13.23 -10.17 -0.86
CA LEU A 155 12.22 -10.55 0.11
C LEU A 155 11.03 -11.20 -0.60
N PRO A 156 10.53 -12.33 -0.07
CA PRO A 156 9.42 -13.02 -0.71
C PRO A 156 8.07 -12.34 -0.46
N GLU A 157 7.25 -12.32 -1.50
CA GLU A 157 5.85 -11.92 -1.45
C GLU A 157 4.96 -13.08 -1.89
N ILE A 158 3.77 -13.14 -1.29
CA ILE A 158 2.70 -14.06 -1.67
C ILE A 158 1.55 -13.26 -2.27
N ARG A 159 0.86 -13.85 -3.25
CA ARG A 159 -0.36 -13.28 -3.80
C ARG A 159 -1.55 -13.76 -2.97
N MET A 160 -2.44 -12.82 -2.65
CA MET A 160 -3.71 -13.11 -1.99
C MET A 160 -4.86 -12.62 -2.85
N VAL A 161 -5.95 -13.38 -2.89
CA VAL A 161 -7.13 -13.14 -3.72
C VAL A 161 -8.38 -13.14 -2.88
N ARG A 162 -9.38 -12.33 -3.26
CA ARG A 162 -10.70 -12.35 -2.66
C ARG A 162 -11.81 -12.38 -3.73
N PRO A 163 -12.90 -13.11 -3.50
CA PRO A 163 -14.09 -12.98 -4.33
C PRO A 163 -14.80 -11.64 -4.11
N ALA A 164 -15.77 -11.33 -4.96
CA ALA A 164 -16.67 -10.21 -4.72
C ALA A 164 -17.50 -10.47 -3.45
N VAL A 165 -17.65 -9.45 -2.62
CA VAL A 165 -18.45 -9.48 -1.39
C VAL A 165 -19.81 -8.90 -1.73
N GLY A 166 -20.87 -9.69 -1.57
CA GLY A 166 -22.25 -9.24 -1.81
C GLY A 166 -22.59 -8.01 -0.96
N ARG A 167 -23.26 -7.03 -1.58
CA ARG A 167 -23.88 -5.91 -0.86
C ARG A 167 -25.12 -6.37 -0.12
#